data_AF-A0A917JQI9-F1
#
_entry.id   AF-A0A917JQI9-F1
#
_cell.length_a   1.000
_cell.length_b   1.000
_cell.length_c   1.000
_cell.angle_alpha   90.00
_cell.angle_beta   90.00
_cell.angle_gamma   90.00
#
_symmetry.space_group_name_H-M   'P 1'
#
loop_
_entity.id
_entity.type
_entity.pdbx_description
1 polymer ?
#
loop_
_entity_poly.entity_id
_entity_poly.type
_entity_poly.pdbx_seq_one_letter_code
_entity_poly.pdbx_strand_id
1 'polypeptide(L)'
;MKDTYYITYCVMDTEAGANPLGHASLIFSKQSGEKSPIEVVNCFGHYSLTSSTTNPLIRVGKKLAGFNIDLQDGHGVLRQELMRYLDENGLKGLSFTVSEDVFQNTIAYCERSMAEEQNAIEELDAELDELGMKKNAYTRYILEKEKAKRENRLPRLKKFHVTMDFTKTGPDSSHSYTCKDRALDILTENGVISSEERALLASSRAKQAFPRYSRFALPPIRLASTGDLLTHRSDRTHKLYCYTEWGKNRLYWATPMGIYTPEHSTSQDFNSIADIHVILKQLLNRVRQMETMITNKIDELEKQPKHKHRQELLIFRDQLRRLRKISVEFSNAYENSDPDSLQSKRLKAETILNVASLCLTPEKVNYSFAFRVIESAYLCHMLLGFLLLAATLALLPVAPWAAVASAGALVYSARSMHGFYKEEVKFAEMKSDYNQYMQSKASHLSHEEHELLSPAR
;
A
#
# COMPACT_ATOMS: atom_id res chain seq x y z
N MET A 1 6.56 21.39 -23.73
CA MET A 1 5.51 21.57 -22.70
C MET A 1 6.22 21.71 -21.37
N LYS A 2 5.71 22.53 -20.45
CA LYS A 2 6.34 22.71 -19.13
C LYS A 2 5.91 21.56 -18.23
N ASP A 3 6.87 20.99 -17.49
CA ASP A 3 6.58 19.97 -16.47
C ASP A 3 5.70 20.58 -15.36
N THR A 4 4.79 19.77 -14.80
CA THR A 4 4.00 20.11 -13.61
C THR A 4 4.54 19.38 -12.39
N TYR A 5 4.62 20.06 -11.25
CA TYR A 5 5.22 19.56 -10.03
C TYR A 5 4.21 19.55 -8.88
N TYR A 6 4.23 18.48 -8.09
CA TYR A 6 3.31 18.28 -6.98
C TYR A 6 4.02 17.88 -5.70
N ILE A 7 3.63 18.48 -4.58
CA ILE A 7 4.01 18.01 -3.25
C ILE A 7 2.74 17.55 -2.55
N THR A 8 2.73 16.32 -2.06
CA THR A 8 1.55 15.72 -1.43
C THR A 8 1.80 15.49 0.05
N TYR A 9 0.96 16.07 0.90
CA TYR A 9 0.86 15.67 2.30
C TYR A 9 0.13 14.33 2.37
N CYS A 10 0.88 13.28 2.70
CA CYS A 10 0.39 11.91 2.73
C CYS A 10 0.40 11.35 4.14
N VAL A 11 -0.69 10.69 4.51
CA VAL A 11 -0.88 9.99 5.76
C VAL A 11 -1.08 8.51 5.48
N MET A 12 -0.34 7.68 6.21
CA MET A 12 -0.34 6.22 6.12
C MET A 12 -1.09 5.66 7.31
N ASP A 13 -2.08 4.81 7.05
CA ASP A 13 -2.81 4.07 8.08
C ASP A 13 -2.22 2.67 8.33
N THR A 14 -2.88 1.87 9.16
CA THR A 14 -2.39 0.55 9.56
C THR A 14 -2.32 -0.44 8.39
N GLU A 15 -3.03 -0.22 7.28
CA GLU A 15 -2.89 -1.06 6.09
C GLU A 15 -1.54 -0.85 5.38
N ALA A 16 -0.90 0.29 5.59
CA ALA A 16 0.46 0.60 5.11
C ALA A 16 1.56 0.11 6.08
N GLY A 17 1.18 -0.63 7.13
CA GLY A 17 2.09 -1.04 8.20
C GLY A 17 2.42 0.06 9.22
N ALA A 18 1.72 1.20 9.18
CA ALA A 18 1.88 2.24 10.20
C ALA A 18 1.33 1.80 11.56
N ASN A 19 1.82 2.43 12.64
CA ASN A 19 1.28 2.22 13.98
C ASN A 19 -0.16 2.83 14.09
N PRO A 20 -0.91 2.62 15.18
CA PRO A 20 -2.28 3.14 15.29
C PRO A 20 -2.40 4.68 15.26
N LEU A 21 -1.31 5.42 15.50
CA LEU A 21 -1.24 6.87 15.31
C LEU A 21 -1.03 7.27 13.82
N GLY A 22 -0.88 6.29 12.95
CA GLY A 22 -0.47 6.49 11.57
C GLY A 22 0.93 7.07 11.44
N HIS A 23 1.34 7.23 10.20
CA HIS A 23 2.58 7.92 9.82
C HIS A 23 2.26 9.00 8.79
N ALA A 24 3.06 10.04 8.71
CA ALA A 24 2.91 11.05 7.66
C ALA A 24 4.23 11.33 6.97
N SER A 25 4.11 11.60 5.68
CA SER A 25 5.21 11.80 4.75
C SER A 25 4.83 12.83 3.69
N LEU A 26 5.83 13.38 3.03
CA LEU A 26 5.69 14.23 1.86
C LEU A 26 6.09 13.44 0.63
N ILE A 27 5.17 13.29 -0.31
CA ILE A 27 5.41 12.63 -1.60
C ILE A 27 5.66 13.71 -2.65
N PHE A 28 6.76 13.60 -3.38
CA PHE A 28 7.18 14.53 -4.42
C PHE A 28 6.95 13.89 -5.77
N SER A 29 6.12 14.53 -6.61
CA SER A 29 5.72 13.98 -7.89
C SER A 29 5.92 14.96 -9.04
N LYS A 30 6.20 14.42 -10.23
CA LYS A 30 6.44 15.16 -11.47
C LYS A 30 5.57 14.61 -12.60
N GLN A 31 5.06 15.50 -13.45
CA GLN A 31 4.29 15.14 -14.64
C GLN A 31 4.81 15.91 -15.87
N SER A 32 5.18 15.21 -16.94
CA SER A 32 5.79 15.85 -18.13
C SER A 32 4.84 16.37 -19.19
N GLY A 33 3.56 16.04 -19.08
CA GLY A 33 2.48 16.63 -19.86
C GLY A 33 1.13 16.31 -19.26
N GLU A 34 0.10 17.04 -19.66
CA GLU A 34 -1.24 16.99 -19.03
C GLU A 34 -1.83 15.57 -18.89
N LYS A 35 -1.58 14.71 -19.89
CA LYS A 35 -2.07 13.31 -19.93
C LYS A 35 -0.97 12.28 -19.63
N SER A 36 0.25 12.71 -19.32
CA SER A 36 1.34 11.78 -19.04
C SER A 36 1.17 11.16 -17.65
N PRO A 37 1.74 9.97 -17.40
CA PRO A 37 1.90 9.43 -16.06
C PRO A 37 2.50 10.46 -15.10
N ILE A 38 2.06 10.40 -13.84
CA ILE A 38 2.59 11.23 -12.77
C ILE A 38 3.56 10.35 -11.97
N GLU A 39 4.85 10.65 -12.06
CA GLU A 39 5.91 9.90 -11.42
C GLU A 39 6.16 10.44 -10.01
N VAL A 40 6.22 9.54 -9.03
CA VAL A 40 6.76 9.87 -7.71
C VAL A 40 8.28 9.78 -7.80
N VAL A 41 8.95 10.89 -7.53
CA VAL A 41 10.42 11.00 -7.63
C VAL A 41 11.11 10.97 -6.28
N ASN A 42 10.41 11.36 -5.21
CA ASN A 42 10.96 11.30 -3.86
C ASN A 42 9.85 11.20 -2.81
N CYS A 43 10.19 10.75 -1.61
CA CYS A 43 9.29 10.75 -0.48
C CYS A 43 10.05 10.84 0.84
N PHE A 44 9.64 11.75 1.71
CA PHE A 44 10.30 11.98 3.00
C PHE A 44 9.31 11.87 4.15
N GLY A 45 9.68 11.19 5.22
CA GLY A 45 8.90 11.10 6.45
C GLY A 45 9.77 11.33 7.68
N HIS A 46 9.13 11.81 8.74
CA HIS A 46 9.81 12.10 10.00
C HIS A 46 9.49 11.03 11.04
N TYR A 47 10.51 10.39 11.59
CA TYR A 47 10.36 9.19 12.40
C TYR A 47 10.72 9.44 13.86
N SER A 48 9.89 8.93 14.78
CA SER A 48 10.33 8.75 16.16
C SER A 48 11.46 7.72 16.22
N LEU A 49 12.46 7.97 17.05
CA LEU A 49 13.45 6.95 17.39
C LEU A 49 12.87 5.92 18.36
N THR A 50 13.53 4.75 18.47
CA THR A 50 13.07 3.64 19.30
C THR A 50 12.84 4.06 20.75
N SER A 51 11.69 3.64 21.29
CA SER A 51 11.18 4.02 22.62
C SER A 51 12.24 3.91 23.72
N SER A 52 12.65 5.04 24.27
CA SER A 52 13.48 5.11 25.47
C SER A 52 12.67 5.07 26.77
N THR A 53 11.33 4.96 26.68
CA THR A 53 10.39 4.90 27.82
C THR A 53 10.88 3.97 28.93
N THR A 54 11.38 4.58 30.00
CA THR A 54 11.99 3.92 31.15
C THR A 54 10.96 3.43 32.17
N ASN A 55 9.77 4.03 32.20
CA ASN A 55 8.72 3.67 33.15
C ASN A 55 8.08 2.31 32.77
N PRO A 56 8.16 1.28 33.65
CA PRO A 56 7.69 -0.06 33.34
C PRO A 56 6.16 -0.15 33.17
N LEU A 57 5.37 0.66 33.86
CA LEU A 57 3.90 0.69 33.73
C LEU A 57 3.48 1.27 32.38
N ILE A 58 4.10 2.39 31.98
CA ILE A 58 3.88 3.01 30.67
C ILE A 58 4.32 2.05 29.56
N ARG A 59 5.43 1.34 29.74
CA ARG A 59 5.91 0.32 28.79
C ARG A 59 4.92 -0.84 28.61
N VAL A 60 4.31 -1.33 29.70
CA VAL A 60 3.28 -2.38 29.65
C VAL A 60 2.01 -1.88 28.95
N GLY A 61 1.55 -0.68 29.29
CA GLY A 61 0.39 -0.05 28.63
C GLY A 61 0.60 0.14 27.12
N LYS A 62 1.79 0.58 26.71
CA LYS A 62 2.18 0.71 25.30
C LYS A 62 2.15 -0.63 24.56
N LYS A 63 2.70 -1.68 25.18
CA LYS A 63 2.71 -3.03 24.58
C LYS A 63 1.29 -3.59 24.42
N LEU A 64 0.41 -3.37 25.41
CA LEU A 64 -1.00 -3.78 25.33
C LEU A 64 -1.77 -3.01 24.24
N ALA A 65 -1.46 -1.74 24.03
CA ALA A 65 -2.10 -0.91 23.01
C ALA A 65 -1.41 -0.95 21.63
N GLY A 66 -0.35 -1.75 21.46
CA GLY A 66 0.39 -1.85 20.19
C GLY A 66 1.24 -0.62 19.83
N PHE A 67 1.55 0.25 20.80
CA PHE A 67 2.35 1.45 20.58
C PHE A 67 3.85 1.17 20.71
N ASN A 68 4.63 1.44 19.67
CA ASN A 68 6.11 1.37 19.68
C ASN A 68 6.79 2.73 19.45
N ILE A 69 6.12 3.81 19.84
CA ILE A 69 6.58 5.21 19.74
C ILE A 69 7.17 5.67 21.07
N ASP A 70 8.09 6.62 21.12
CA ASP A 70 8.45 7.23 22.41
C ASP A 70 7.36 8.18 22.91
N LEU A 71 7.02 8.09 24.20
CA LEU A 71 6.08 9.02 24.86
C LEU A 71 6.83 10.06 25.70
N GLN A 72 8.17 10.01 25.72
CA GLN A 72 9.03 11.02 26.32
C GLN A 72 9.42 12.08 25.28
N ASP A 73 9.74 13.30 25.74
CA ASP A 73 10.14 14.44 24.91
C ASP A 73 11.49 14.22 24.20
N GLY A 74 11.49 13.48 23.10
CA GLY A 74 12.68 13.21 22.29
C GLY A 74 12.80 14.10 21.05
N HIS A 75 13.74 13.73 20.19
CA HIS A 75 13.79 14.18 18.81
C HIS A 75 13.34 13.08 17.84
N GLY A 76 12.83 13.49 16.68
CA GLY A 76 12.64 12.62 15.54
C GLY A 76 13.79 12.76 14.54
N VAL A 77 13.73 11.97 13.46
CA VAL A 77 14.70 12.03 12.37
C VAL A 77 13.96 12.00 11.04
N LEU A 78 14.24 12.97 10.17
CA LEU A 78 13.77 12.98 8.79
C LEU A 78 14.50 11.89 8.00
N ARG A 79 13.77 11.12 7.20
CA ARG A 79 14.31 10.05 6.38
C ARG A 79 13.59 9.98 5.04
N GLN A 80 14.31 9.52 4.03
CA GLN A 80 13.67 9.09 2.79
C GLN A 80 12.86 7.81 3.06
N GLU A 81 11.62 7.80 2.61
CA GLU A 81 10.74 6.64 2.73
C GLU A 81 11.20 5.48 1.85
N LEU A 82 10.99 4.25 2.30
CA LEU A 82 11.21 3.08 1.44
C LEU A 82 10.04 2.94 0.46
N MET A 83 10.35 2.78 -0.84
CA MET A 83 9.33 2.62 -1.88
C MET A 83 8.30 1.53 -1.57
N ARG A 84 8.72 0.41 -0.97
CA ARG A 84 7.83 -0.70 -0.58
C ARG A 84 6.67 -0.29 0.32
N TYR A 85 6.80 0.78 1.11
CA TYR A 85 5.72 1.27 1.96
C TYR A 85 4.73 2.15 1.18
N LEU A 86 5.16 2.67 0.04
CA LEU A 86 4.38 3.60 -0.78
C LEU A 86 3.58 2.89 -1.87
N ASP A 87 4.04 1.74 -2.34
CA ASP A 87 3.28 0.95 -3.29
C ASP A 87 2.24 0.03 -2.60
N GLU A 88 2.13 0.08 -1.28
CA GLU A 88 1.15 -0.65 -0.47
C GLU A 88 -0.21 0.08 -0.36
N ASN A 89 -1.10 -0.39 0.51
CA ASN A 89 -2.42 0.20 0.74
C ASN A 89 -2.37 1.18 1.92
N GLY A 90 -3.48 1.85 2.23
CA GLY A 90 -3.57 2.68 3.43
C GLY A 90 -2.99 4.09 3.29
N LEU A 91 -2.61 4.52 2.09
CA LEU A 91 -2.20 5.88 1.81
C LEU A 91 -3.42 6.78 1.59
N LYS A 92 -3.41 7.97 2.20
CA LYS A 92 -4.41 9.02 1.99
C LYS A 92 -3.72 10.36 2.01
N GLY A 93 -4.05 11.27 1.10
CA GLY A 93 -3.31 12.52 1.08
C GLY A 93 -3.85 13.57 0.13
N LEU A 94 -3.34 14.78 0.31
CA LEU A 94 -3.77 15.97 -0.40
C LEU A 94 -2.57 16.60 -1.08
N SER A 95 -2.73 16.99 -2.34
CA SER A 95 -1.64 17.41 -3.21
C SER A 95 -1.70 18.89 -3.53
N PHE A 96 -0.53 19.53 -3.56
CA PHE A 96 -0.35 20.94 -3.87
C PHE A 96 0.44 21.06 -5.17
N THR A 97 -0.10 21.81 -6.13
CA THR A 97 0.62 22.15 -7.36
C THR A 97 1.60 23.28 -7.05
N VAL A 98 2.87 23.10 -7.38
CA VAL A 98 3.94 24.05 -7.04
C VAL A 98 4.78 24.41 -8.26
N SER A 99 5.54 25.50 -8.16
CA SER A 99 6.58 25.80 -9.15
C SER A 99 7.75 24.80 -9.01
N GLU A 100 8.52 24.66 -10.09
CA GLU A 100 9.74 23.85 -10.09
C GLU A 100 10.74 24.32 -9.03
N ASP A 101 10.91 25.63 -8.86
CA ASP A 101 11.81 26.20 -7.85
C ASP A 101 11.39 25.80 -6.43
N VAL A 102 10.10 25.93 -6.09
CA VAL A 102 9.58 25.50 -4.78
C VAL A 102 9.76 24.00 -4.59
N PHE A 103 9.50 23.21 -5.64
CA PHE A 103 9.67 21.76 -5.62
C PHE A 103 11.11 21.35 -5.32
N GLN A 104 12.07 21.87 -6.08
CA GLN A 104 13.50 21.55 -5.91
C GLN A 104 14.05 22.09 -4.59
N ASN A 105 13.67 23.31 -4.20
CA ASN A 105 14.09 23.89 -2.92
C ASN A 105 13.59 23.07 -1.73
N THR A 106 12.36 22.56 -1.79
CA THR A 106 11.81 21.73 -0.71
C THR A 106 12.53 20.37 -0.62
N ILE A 107 12.86 19.74 -1.76
CA ILE A 107 13.67 18.50 -1.76
C ILE A 107 15.05 18.76 -1.17
N ALA A 108 15.75 19.81 -1.64
CA ALA A 108 17.07 20.17 -1.15
C ALA A 108 17.06 20.54 0.34
N TYR A 109 15.99 21.16 0.83
CA TYR A 109 15.77 21.43 2.25
C TYR A 109 15.66 20.14 3.06
N CYS A 110 14.89 19.16 2.59
CA CYS A 110 14.77 17.85 3.24
C CYS A 110 16.12 17.12 3.29
N GLU A 111 16.83 17.02 2.17
CA GLU A 111 18.13 16.35 2.09
C GLU A 111 19.17 17.01 3.00
N ARG A 112 19.22 18.34 3.02
CA ARG A 112 20.10 19.09 3.92
C ARG A 112 19.74 18.87 5.38
N SER A 113 18.45 18.94 5.73
CA SER A 113 17.98 18.69 7.09
C SER A 113 18.37 17.28 7.56
N MET A 114 18.26 16.27 6.69
CA MET A 114 18.70 14.90 7.02
C MET A 114 20.19 14.83 7.33
N ALA A 115 21.03 15.47 6.51
CA ALA A 115 22.48 15.50 6.74
C ALA A 115 22.84 16.26 8.03
N GLU A 116 22.20 17.41 8.28
CA GLU A 116 22.39 18.20 9.50
C GLU A 116 21.95 17.44 10.76
N GLU A 117 20.81 16.74 10.70
CA GLU A 117 20.32 15.90 11.79
C GLU A 117 21.28 14.74 12.07
N GLN A 118 21.78 14.06 11.04
CA GLN A 118 22.74 12.96 11.19
C GLN A 118 24.06 13.43 11.80
N ASN A 119 24.62 14.54 11.30
CA ASN A 119 25.84 15.13 11.85
C ASN A 119 25.66 15.55 13.32
N ALA A 120 24.52 16.15 13.65
CA ALA A 120 24.20 16.50 15.03
C ALA A 120 24.10 15.26 15.93
N ILE A 121 23.49 14.16 15.45
CA ILE A 121 23.40 12.91 16.21
C ILE A 121 24.79 12.33 16.50
N GLU A 122 25.68 12.30 15.52
CA GLU A 122 27.04 11.78 15.68
C GLU A 122 27.87 12.62 16.66
N GLU A 123 27.79 13.95 16.53
CA GLU A 123 28.43 14.91 17.43
C GLU A 123 27.94 14.74 18.88
N LEU A 124 26.62 14.70 19.08
CA LEU A 124 26.02 14.56 20.41
C LEU A 124 26.28 13.17 21.00
N ASP A 125 26.35 12.11 20.17
CA ASP A 125 26.70 10.77 20.65
C ASP A 125 28.12 10.68 21.18
N ALA A 126 29.07 11.41 20.59
CA ALA A 126 30.43 11.52 21.10
C ALA A 126 30.47 12.29 22.43
N GLU A 127 29.77 13.42 22.53
CA GLU A 127 29.67 14.19 23.79
C GLU A 127 28.99 13.38 24.91
N LEU A 128 27.95 12.60 24.58
CA LEU A 128 27.27 11.73 25.55
C LEU A 128 28.18 10.60 26.06
N ASP A 129 29.08 10.08 25.23
CA ASP A 129 30.10 9.10 25.66
C ASP A 129 31.07 9.72 26.66
N GLU A 130 31.55 10.93 26.39
CA GLU A 130 32.45 11.67 27.29
C GLU A 130 31.80 11.95 28.66
N LEU A 131 30.50 12.25 28.65
CA LEU A 131 29.70 12.50 29.86
C LEU A 131 29.23 11.20 30.56
N GLY A 132 29.52 10.02 30.00
CA GLY A 132 29.05 8.74 30.54
C GLY A 132 27.53 8.60 30.55
N MET A 133 26.83 9.31 29.67
CA MET A 133 25.37 9.33 29.59
C MET A 133 24.83 8.35 28.55
N LYS A 134 23.63 7.82 28.80
CA LYS A 134 22.99 6.89 27.86
C LYS A 134 22.56 7.61 26.58
N LYS A 135 23.00 7.11 25.42
CA LYS A 135 22.57 7.54 24.08
C LYS A 135 21.12 7.19 23.82
N ASN A 136 20.25 8.18 23.76
CA ASN A 136 18.86 8.03 23.34
C ASN A 136 18.30 9.36 22.82
N ALA A 137 17.10 9.31 22.26
CA ALA A 137 16.47 10.48 21.64
C ALA A 137 16.20 11.64 22.63
N TYR A 138 15.91 11.32 23.89
CA TYR A 138 15.66 12.33 24.92
C TYR A 138 16.94 13.04 25.34
N THR A 139 18.00 12.29 25.67
CA THR A 139 19.28 12.86 26.11
C THR A 139 19.95 13.70 25.02
N ARG A 140 19.94 13.22 23.77
CA ARG A 140 20.43 14.00 22.61
C ARG A 140 19.65 15.30 22.44
N TYR A 141 18.33 15.26 22.54
CA TYR A 141 17.50 16.43 22.30
C TYR A 141 17.70 17.52 23.37
N ILE A 142 17.86 17.13 24.64
CA ILE A 142 18.18 18.10 25.71
C ILE A 142 19.53 18.76 25.45
N LEU A 143 20.56 17.98 25.18
CA LEU A 143 21.91 18.49 24.95
C LEU A 143 21.95 19.42 23.72
N GLU A 144 21.28 19.05 22.63
CA GLU A 144 21.16 19.91 21.44
C GLU A 144 20.43 21.22 21.74
N LYS A 145 19.36 21.20 22.55
CA LYS A 145 18.67 22.45 22.94
C LYS A 145 19.56 23.36 23.76
N GLU A 146 20.34 22.83 24.69
CA GLU A 146 21.28 23.61 25.49
C GLU A 146 22.41 24.18 24.62
N LYS A 147 22.93 23.39 23.69
CA LYS A 147 23.96 23.82 22.74
C LYS A 147 23.45 24.91 21.79
N ALA A 148 22.29 24.68 21.17
CA ALA A 148 21.64 25.64 20.29
C ALA A 148 21.36 26.97 21.02
N LYS A 149 20.96 26.93 22.30
CA LYS A 149 20.79 28.12 23.14
C LYS A 149 22.10 28.85 23.41
N ARG A 150 23.20 28.12 23.69
CA ARG A 150 24.54 28.72 23.88
C ARG A 150 25.06 29.38 22.61
N GLU A 151 24.77 28.79 21.46
CA GLU A 151 25.20 29.25 20.13
C GLU A 151 24.22 30.24 19.47
N ASN A 152 23.14 30.62 20.16
CA ASN A 152 22.08 31.49 19.66
C ASN A 152 21.52 31.07 18.28
N ARG A 153 21.33 29.76 18.09
CA ARG A 153 20.73 29.17 16.89
C ARG A 153 19.51 28.32 17.23
N LEU A 154 18.75 27.95 16.22
CA LEU A 154 17.68 26.95 16.38
C LEU A 154 18.29 25.54 16.52
N PRO A 155 17.64 24.64 17.29
CA PRO A 155 18.01 23.23 17.31
C PRO A 155 17.95 22.59 15.92
N ARG A 156 19.01 21.84 15.57
CA ARG A 156 19.08 21.02 14.35
C ARG A 156 18.12 19.84 14.46
N LEU A 157 18.14 19.17 15.62
CA LEU A 157 17.21 18.08 15.92
C LEU A 157 15.83 18.61 16.24
N LYS A 158 14.81 18.15 15.51
CA LYS A 158 13.41 18.55 15.69
C LYS A 158 12.73 17.65 16.71
N LYS A 159 11.85 18.25 17.52
CA LYS A 159 11.10 17.54 18.56
C LYS A 159 10.31 16.38 17.95
N PHE A 160 10.16 15.29 18.67
CA PHE A 160 9.12 14.29 18.41
C PHE A 160 8.58 13.81 19.75
N HIS A 161 7.32 14.10 20.03
CA HIS A 161 6.68 13.68 21.27
C HIS A 161 5.17 13.52 21.05
N VAL A 162 4.60 12.53 21.75
CA VAL A 162 3.16 12.29 21.73
C VAL A 162 2.63 12.50 23.14
N THR A 163 1.71 13.45 23.28
CA THR A 163 0.99 13.76 24.51
C THR A 163 -0.47 13.40 24.32
N MET A 164 -1.07 12.79 25.33
CA MET A 164 -2.50 12.45 25.34
C MET A 164 -3.11 12.90 26.67
N ASP A 165 -3.86 13.99 26.63
CA ASP A 165 -4.56 14.54 27.78
C ASP A 165 -6.03 14.13 27.73
N PHE A 166 -6.61 13.75 28.88
CA PHE A 166 -8.04 13.45 28.96
C PHE A 166 -8.80 14.72 29.34
N THR A 167 -9.48 15.32 28.36
CA THR A 167 -10.35 16.49 28.58
C THR A 167 -11.80 16.05 28.77
N LYS A 168 -12.66 16.97 29.24
CA LYS A 168 -14.12 16.72 29.33
C LYS A 168 -14.76 16.35 27.98
N THR A 169 -14.09 16.66 26.87
CA THR A 169 -14.52 16.35 25.50
C THR A 169 -13.86 15.09 24.91
N GLY A 170 -13.11 14.34 25.71
CA GLY A 170 -12.39 13.14 25.29
C GLY A 170 -10.87 13.33 25.22
N PRO A 171 -10.15 12.37 24.62
CA PRO A 171 -8.70 12.43 24.47
C PRO A 171 -8.27 13.62 23.60
N ASP A 172 -7.25 14.34 24.05
CA ASP A 172 -6.68 15.52 23.41
C ASP A 172 -5.18 15.29 23.18
N SER A 173 -4.79 15.37 21.92
CA SER A 173 -3.41 15.21 21.47
C SER A 173 -2.81 16.51 20.95
N SER A 174 -3.50 17.64 21.13
CA SER A 174 -3.13 18.95 20.58
C SER A 174 -1.76 19.48 21.04
N HIS A 175 -1.24 18.92 22.13
CA HIS A 175 0.09 19.22 22.62
C HIS A 175 1.18 18.34 22.01
N SER A 176 0.86 17.35 21.18
CA SER A 176 1.85 16.49 20.51
C SER A 176 2.60 17.24 19.41
N TYR A 177 3.80 16.76 19.08
CA TYR A 177 4.51 17.16 17.87
C TYR A 177 5.09 15.90 17.22
N THR A 178 4.59 15.59 16.03
CA THR A 178 4.78 14.29 15.38
C THR A 178 5.23 14.43 13.93
N CYS A 179 5.29 13.31 13.22
CA CYS A 179 5.51 13.27 11.78
C CYS A 179 4.54 14.16 10.98
N LYS A 180 3.30 14.32 11.46
CA LYS A 180 2.28 15.15 10.80
C LYS A 180 2.63 16.63 10.91
N ASP A 181 2.97 17.07 12.11
CA ASP A 181 3.36 18.45 12.39
C ASP A 181 4.62 18.82 11.62
N ARG A 182 5.64 17.95 11.64
CA ARG A 182 6.88 18.21 10.90
C ARG A 182 6.64 18.28 9.40
N ALA A 183 5.81 17.40 8.83
CA ALA A 183 5.47 17.47 7.41
C ALA A 183 4.79 18.79 7.03
N LEU A 184 3.83 19.25 7.85
CA LEU A 184 3.16 20.54 7.65
C LEU A 184 4.10 21.74 7.83
N ASP A 185 5.03 21.67 8.79
CA ASP A 185 6.06 22.69 8.99
C ASP A 185 6.97 22.80 7.76
N ILE A 186 7.42 21.68 7.18
CA ILE A 186 8.23 21.68 5.95
C ILE A 186 7.48 22.36 4.81
N LEU A 187 6.19 22.05 4.63
CA LEU A 187 5.36 22.69 3.60
C LEU A 187 5.24 24.21 3.81
N THR A 188 5.10 24.64 5.06
CA THR A 188 4.94 26.07 5.40
C THR A 188 6.26 26.83 5.27
N GLU A 189 7.36 26.26 5.78
CA GLU A 189 8.71 26.83 5.73
C GLU A 189 9.22 27.03 4.29
N ASN A 190 8.76 26.19 3.35
CA ASN A 190 9.15 26.26 1.94
C ASN A 190 8.10 26.94 1.04
N GLY A 191 7.08 27.58 1.63
CA GLY A 191 6.08 28.36 0.89
C GLY A 191 5.14 27.53 0.01
N VAL A 192 4.96 26.25 0.32
CA VAL A 192 3.97 25.38 -0.36
C VAL A 192 2.56 25.69 0.12
N ILE A 193 2.41 25.98 1.41
CA ILE A 193 1.17 26.38 2.05
C ILE A 193 1.39 27.60 2.95
N SER A 194 0.32 28.36 3.17
CA SER A 194 0.23 29.45 4.13
C SER A 194 0.10 28.97 5.58
N SER A 195 0.29 29.88 6.54
CA SER A 195 0.13 29.57 7.96
C SER A 195 -1.33 29.26 8.32
N GLU A 196 -2.28 29.86 7.61
CA GLU A 196 -3.71 29.63 7.75
C GLU A 196 -4.09 28.22 7.26
N GLU A 197 -3.57 27.81 6.10
CA GLU A 197 -3.76 26.45 5.57
C GLU A 197 -3.12 25.40 6.48
N ARG A 198 -1.93 25.68 7.01
CA ARG A 198 -1.29 24.84 8.03
C ARG A 198 -2.20 24.67 9.24
N ALA A 199 -2.78 25.76 9.76
CA ALA A 199 -3.68 25.71 10.91
C ALA A 199 -4.95 24.89 10.62
N LEU A 200 -5.52 25.03 9.42
CA LEU A 200 -6.65 24.24 8.96
C LEU A 200 -6.33 22.74 8.93
N LEU A 201 -5.22 22.36 8.29
CA LEU A 201 -4.77 20.96 8.18
C LEU A 201 -4.38 20.35 9.54
N ALA A 202 -3.88 21.17 10.48
CA ALA A 202 -3.53 20.74 11.83
C ALA A 202 -4.74 20.63 12.78
N SER A 203 -5.91 21.20 12.44
CA SER A 203 -7.00 21.39 13.41
C SER A 203 -7.88 20.13 13.66
N SER A 204 -7.65 19.43 14.78
CA SER A 204 -8.53 19.45 15.98
C SER A 204 -8.04 18.52 17.11
N ARG A 205 -8.61 18.67 18.31
CA ARG A 205 -8.21 18.11 19.63
C ARG A 205 -7.72 16.65 19.66
N ALA A 206 -8.43 15.66 19.08
CA ALA A 206 -7.96 14.26 19.06
C ALA A 206 -7.13 13.86 17.82
N LYS A 207 -6.92 14.78 16.86
CA LYS A 207 -6.65 14.47 15.43
C LYS A 207 -5.18 14.60 15.01
N GLN A 208 -4.33 15.30 15.78
CA GLN A 208 -2.91 15.47 15.44
C GLN A 208 -2.14 14.15 15.52
N ALA A 209 -2.44 13.31 16.52
CA ALA A 209 -1.87 11.98 16.58
C ALA A 209 -2.59 10.97 15.68
N PHE A 210 -3.82 11.19 15.20
CA PHE A 210 -4.66 10.12 14.63
C PHE A 210 -5.40 10.51 13.33
N PRO A 211 -5.05 9.89 12.18
CA PRO A 211 -5.65 10.17 10.88
C PRO A 211 -7.17 9.98 10.83
N ARG A 212 -7.66 8.91 11.48
CA ARG A 212 -9.09 8.54 11.57
C ARG A 212 -9.94 9.65 12.16
N TYR A 213 -9.33 10.49 12.99
CA TYR A 213 -10.07 11.56 13.60
C TYR A 213 -10.07 12.82 12.77
N SER A 214 -9.25 13.08 11.73
CA SER A 214 -9.25 14.33 10.90
C SER A 214 -10.68 14.83 10.51
N ARG A 215 -10.98 16.15 10.54
CA ARG A 215 -12.25 16.71 9.99
C ARG A 215 -12.20 16.79 8.46
N PHE A 216 -10.99 16.72 7.92
CA PHE A 216 -10.70 16.82 6.51
C PHE A 216 -10.65 15.41 5.91
N ALA A 217 -11.53 15.10 4.97
CA ALA A 217 -11.50 13.82 4.27
C ALA A 217 -10.29 13.81 3.32
N LEU A 218 -9.24 13.06 3.66
CA LEU A 218 -8.11 12.87 2.75
C LEU A 218 -8.48 11.80 1.71
N PRO A 219 -8.35 12.10 0.40
CA PRO A 219 -8.64 11.13 -0.64
C PRO A 219 -7.66 9.95 -0.57
N PRO A 220 -8.13 8.72 -0.86
CA PRO A 220 -7.26 7.56 -0.85
C PRO A 220 -6.30 7.60 -2.03
N ILE A 221 -5.06 7.19 -1.79
CA ILE A 221 -3.99 7.17 -2.77
C ILE A 221 -3.67 5.70 -3.11
N ARG A 222 -3.58 5.40 -4.41
CA ARG A 222 -2.96 4.16 -4.89
C ARG A 222 -1.83 4.51 -5.84
N LEU A 223 -0.65 3.97 -5.53
CA LEU A 223 0.53 4.05 -6.38
C LEU A 223 0.81 2.68 -7.03
N ALA A 224 1.39 2.70 -8.21
CA ALA A 224 1.81 1.51 -8.96
C ALA A 224 3.33 1.57 -9.19
N SER A 225 4.04 0.59 -8.66
CA SER A 225 5.46 0.39 -8.91
C SER A 225 5.67 -0.40 -10.19
N THR A 226 6.73 -0.05 -10.92
CA THR A 226 7.14 -0.68 -12.18
C THR A 226 8.59 -1.15 -12.08
N GLY A 227 8.96 -2.13 -12.89
CA GLY A 227 10.27 -2.77 -12.86
C GLY A 227 10.25 -4.11 -12.12
N ASP A 228 11.43 -4.65 -11.84
CA ASP A 228 11.57 -5.98 -11.26
C ASP A 228 11.49 -5.94 -9.74
N LEU A 229 10.80 -6.92 -9.15
CA LEU A 229 10.80 -7.11 -7.70
C LEU A 229 12.17 -7.60 -7.26
N LEU A 230 12.66 -7.01 -6.18
CA LEU A 230 13.85 -7.48 -5.50
C LEU A 230 13.54 -8.62 -4.58
N THR A 231 14.39 -9.63 -4.64
CA THR A 231 14.25 -10.82 -3.83
C THR A 231 15.25 -10.80 -2.68
N HIS A 232 14.76 -10.92 -1.46
CA HIS A 232 15.58 -11.11 -0.27
C HIS A 232 15.21 -12.42 0.39
N ARG A 233 16.20 -13.28 0.64
CA ARG A 233 15.99 -14.53 1.38
C ARG A 233 16.33 -14.28 2.85
N SER A 234 15.38 -14.58 3.74
CA SER A 234 15.64 -14.50 5.17
C SER A 234 16.57 -15.63 5.61
N ASP A 235 17.67 -15.29 6.30
CA ASP A 235 18.61 -16.30 6.83
C ASP A 235 17.95 -17.23 7.85
N ARG A 236 16.99 -16.73 8.64
CA ARG A 236 16.30 -17.50 9.68
C ARG A 236 15.24 -18.45 9.14
N THR A 237 14.46 -17.99 8.16
CA THR A 237 13.26 -18.72 7.70
C THR A 237 13.45 -19.35 6.32
N HIS A 238 14.55 -19.02 5.64
CA HIS A 238 14.81 -19.32 4.22
C HIS A 238 13.70 -18.90 3.25
N LYS A 239 12.70 -18.15 3.71
CA LYS A 239 11.59 -17.64 2.91
C LYS A 239 12.10 -16.52 2.00
N LEU A 240 11.62 -16.55 0.76
CA LEU A 240 11.87 -15.50 -0.23
C LEU A 240 10.85 -14.37 -0.03
N TYR A 241 11.35 -13.15 0.13
CA TYR A 241 10.56 -11.93 0.23
C TYR A 241 10.79 -11.12 -1.04
N CYS A 242 9.71 -10.56 -1.60
CA CYS A 242 9.76 -9.73 -2.80
C CYS A 242 9.33 -8.29 -2.46
N TYR A 243 10.10 -7.28 -2.87
CA TYR A 243 9.79 -5.87 -2.62
C TYR A 243 10.38 -4.93 -3.68
N THR A 244 10.02 -3.64 -3.64
CA THR A 244 10.46 -2.59 -4.57
C THR A 244 11.41 -1.58 -3.92
N GLU A 245 12.29 -0.97 -4.71
CA GLU A 245 13.24 0.06 -4.24
C GLU A 245 13.44 1.20 -5.27
N TRP A 246 13.73 2.42 -4.79
CA TRP A 246 13.92 3.62 -5.62
C TRP A 246 14.99 3.49 -6.72
N GLY A 247 16.08 2.78 -6.47
CA GLY A 247 17.18 2.66 -7.43
C GLY A 247 16.90 1.75 -8.64
N LYS A 248 15.85 0.92 -8.58
CA LYS A 248 15.55 -0.09 -9.61
C LYS A 248 14.12 -0.05 -10.13
N ASN A 249 13.23 0.55 -9.36
CA ASN A 249 11.82 0.64 -9.67
C ASN A 249 11.42 2.10 -9.86
N ARG A 250 10.36 2.32 -10.62
CA ARG A 250 9.71 3.63 -10.71
C ARG A 250 8.31 3.53 -10.13
N LEU A 251 7.87 4.58 -9.46
CA LEU A 251 6.59 4.62 -8.78
C LEU A 251 5.70 5.69 -9.40
N TYR A 252 4.46 5.34 -9.73
CA TYR A 252 3.54 6.23 -10.42
C TYR A 252 2.20 6.29 -9.72
N TRP A 253 1.48 7.39 -9.91
CA TRP A 253 0.10 7.51 -9.46
C TRP A 253 -0.82 6.64 -10.30
N ALA A 254 -1.56 5.74 -9.64
CA ALA A 254 -2.60 4.93 -10.28
C ALA A 254 -3.99 5.55 -10.08
N THR A 255 -4.26 6.13 -8.91
CA THR A 255 -5.48 6.92 -8.67
C THR A 255 -5.30 8.38 -9.09
N PRO A 256 -6.34 9.05 -9.58
CA PRO A 256 -6.33 10.51 -9.71
C PRO A 256 -5.93 11.21 -8.40
N MET A 257 -5.21 12.33 -8.52
CA MET A 257 -4.72 13.11 -7.38
C MET A 257 -5.83 13.98 -6.81
N GLY A 258 -5.98 13.99 -5.48
CA GLY A 258 -6.73 15.01 -4.78
C GLY A 258 -5.93 16.30 -4.72
N ILE A 259 -6.18 17.24 -5.62
CA ILE A 259 -5.49 18.53 -5.67
C ILE A 259 -6.22 19.52 -4.75
N TYR A 260 -5.49 20.13 -3.84
CA TYR A 260 -6.02 21.18 -2.98
C TYR A 260 -6.34 22.44 -3.77
N THR A 261 -7.55 22.96 -3.58
CA THR A 261 -7.97 24.26 -4.09
C THR A 261 -8.50 25.11 -2.93
N PRO A 262 -7.93 26.28 -2.63
CA PRO A 262 -8.33 27.13 -1.51
C PRO A 262 -9.84 27.44 -1.48
N GLU A 263 -10.44 27.59 -2.68
CA GLU A 263 -11.84 27.94 -2.92
C GLU A 263 -12.86 26.87 -2.46
N HIS A 264 -12.42 25.62 -2.25
CA HIS A 264 -13.30 24.47 -1.95
C HIS A 264 -12.93 23.74 -0.65
N SER A 265 -12.24 24.42 0.26
CA SER A 265 -11.57 23.87 1.45
C SER A 265 -12.43 23.08 2.45
N THR A 266 -13.75 23.02 2.32
CA THR A 266 -14.66 22.28 3.22
C THR A 266 -15.58 21.26 2.54
N SER A 267 -15.56 21.14 1.20
CA SER A 267 -16.52 20.29 0.46
C SER A 267 -15.97 19.63 -0.81
N GLN A 268 -14.65 19.42 -0.94
CA GLN A 268 -14.13 18.63 -2.06
C GLN A 268 -14.69 17.20 -1.99
N ASP A 269 -15.55 16.85 -2.94
CA ASP A 269 -16.09 15.50 -3.07
C ASP A 269 -15.04 14.60 -3.72
N PHE A 270 -14.52 13.66 -2.94
CA PHE A 270 -13.54 12.66 -3.38
C PHE A 270 -14.15 11.28 -3.64
N ASN A 271 -15.48 11.17 -3.73
CA ASN A 271 -16.17 9.89 -3.93
C ASN A 271 -15.72 9.19 -5.22
N SER A 272 -15.55 9.93 -6.32
CA SER A 272 -15.05 9.36 -7.58
C SER A 272 -13.64 8.77 -7.45
N ILE A 273 -12.75 9.43 -6.70
CA ILE A 273 -11.40 8.92 -6.39
C ILE A 273 -11.51 7.65 -5.54
N ALA A 274 -12.42 7.63 -4.56
CA ALA A 274 -12.62 6.47 -3.70
C ALA A 274 -13.12 5.24 -4.48
N ASP A 275 -14.05 5.42 -5.42
CA ASP A 275 -14.56 4.33 -6.25
C ASP A 275 -13.47 3.72 -7.14
N ILE A 276 -12.69 4.57 -7.82
CA ILE A 276 -11.54 4.14 -8.63
C ILE A 276 -10.49 3.44 -7.73
N HIS A 277 -10.22 4.00 -6.55
CA HIS A 277 -9.28 3.42 -5.59
C HIS A 277 -9.66 2.00 -5.19
N VAL A 278 -10.93 1.71 -4.91
CA VAL A 278 -11.39 0.37 -4.53
C VAL A 278 -11.09 -0.65 -5.63
N ILE A 279 -11.37 -0.30 -6.89
CA ILE A 279 -11.08 -1.16 -8.05
C ILE A 279 -9.59 -1.42 -8.16
N LEU A 280 -8.77 -0.36 -8.15
CA LEU A 280 -7.31 -0.46 -8.31
C LEU A 280 -6.65 -1.19 -7.13
N LYS A 281 -7.12 -0.96 -5.90
CA LYS A 281 -6.66 -1.67 -4.69
C LYS A 281 -6.85 -3.17 -4.85
N GLN A 282 -8.06 -3.61 -5.19
CA GLN A 282 -8.36 -5.04 -5.35
C GLN A 282 -7.53 -5.67 -6.47
N LEU A 283 -7.43 -5.00 -7.62
CA LEU A 283 -6.72 -5.53 -8.79
C LEU A 283 -5.20 -5.60 -8.56
N LEU A 284 -4.57 -4.49 -8.17
CA LEU A 284 -3.11 -4.42 -8.01
C LEU A 284 -2.61 -5.29 -6.84
N ASN A 285 -3.42 -5.50 -5.80
CA ASN A 285 -3.08 -6.45 -4.74
C ASN A 285 -3.05 -7.89 -5.27
N ARG A 286 -4.01 -8.27 -6.12
CA ARG A 286 -4.02 -9.60 -6.77
C ARG A 286 -2.83 -9.77 -7.70
N VAL A 287 -2.46 -8.73 -8.45
CA VAL A 287 -1.26 -8.73 -9.30
C VAL A 287 -0.01 -8.97 -8.46
N ARG A 288 0.21 -8.20 -7.39
CA ARG A 288 1.38 -8.37 -6.51
C ARG A 288 1.46 -9.75 -5.86
N GLN A 289 0.33 -10.27 -5.39
CA GLN A 289 0.26 -11.62 -4.83
C GLN A 289 0.65 -12.66 -5.87
N MET A 290 0.11 -12.55 -7.09
CA MET A 290 0.42 -13.46 -8.19
C MET A 290 1.88 -13.37 -8.64
N GLU A 291 2.44 -12.17 -8.75
CA GLU A 291 3.86 -11.95 -9.06
C GLU A 291 4.77 -12.63 -8.02
N THR A 292 4.43 -12.49 -6.74
CA THR A 292 5.17 -13.13 -5.65
C THR A 292 5.08 -14.66 -5.74
N MET A 293 3.90 -15.22 -5.99
CA MET A 293 3.71 -16.67 -6.15
C MET A 293 4.49 -17.22 -7.34
N ILE A 294 4.43 -16.55 -8.49
CA ILE A 294 5.19 -16.96 -9.69
C ILE A 294 6.70 -16.82 -9.46
N THR A 295 7.15 -15.74 -8.82
CA THR A 295 8.58 -15.56 -8.50
C THR A 295 9.09 -16.68 -7.59
N ASN A 296 8.32 -17.04 -6.55
CA ASN A 296 8.64 -18.17 -5.69
C ASN A 296 8.67 -19.49 -6.49
N LYS A 297 7.72 -19.69 -7.40
CA LYS A 297 7.68 -20.91 -8.21
C LYS A 297 8.87 -21.03 -9.16
N ILE A 298 9.31 -19.91 -9.76
CA ILE A 298 10.52 -19.86 -10.58
C ILE A 298 11.75 -20.23 -9.73
N ASP A 299 11.91 -19.64 -8.54
CA ASP A 299 13.01 -19.96 -7.62
C ASP A 299 13.02 -21.44 -7.21
N GLU A 300 11.85 -22.04 -6.97
CA GLU A 300 11.72 -23.48 -6.69
C GLU A 300 12.17 -24.37 -7.86
N LEU A 301 11.77 -24.02 -9.09
CA LEU A 301 12.09 -24.78 -10.29
C LEU A 301 13.56 -24.64 -10.69
N GLU A 302 14.17 -23.46 -10.48
CA GLU A 302 15.58 -23.21 -10.78
C GLU A 302 16.55 -23.99 -9.88
N LYS A 303 16.10 -24.42 -8.70
CA LYS A 303 16.85 -25.31 -7.80
C LYS A 303 16.84 -26.78 -8.26
N GLN A 304 15.95 -27.14 -9.16
CA GLN A 304 15.84 -28.49 -9.71
C GLN A 304 16.67 -28.62 -11.00
N PRO A 305 16.99 -29.86 -11.46
CA PRO A 305 17.74 -30.04 -12.70
C PRO A 305 17.07 -29.36 -13.91
N LYS A 306 17.75 -28.38 -14.50
CA LYS A 306 17.18 -27.45 -15.52
C LYS A 306 16.49 -28.14 -16.70
N HIS A 307 16.98 -29.31 -17.13
CA HIS A 307 16.41 -30.02 -18.28
C HIS A 307 14.98 -30.53 -18.04
N LYS A 308 14.59 -30.75 -16.78
CA LYS A 308 13.28 -31.34 -16.45
C LYS A 308 12.13 -30.32 -16.50
N HIS A 309 12.40 -29.04 -16.26
CA HIS A 309 11.38 -27.99 -16.09
C HIS A 309 11.55 -26.79 -17.02
N ARG A 310 12.29 -26.95 -18.13
CA ARG A 310 12.59 -25.84 -19.05
C ARG A 310 11.33 -25.17 -19.61
N GLN A 311 10.33 -25.95 -20.04
CA GLN A 311 9.09 -25.41 -20.59
C GLN A 311 8.26 -24.69 -19.52
N GLU A 312 8.13 -25.26 -18.32
CA GLU A 312 7.44 -24.63 -17.18
C GLU A 312 8.08 -23.28 -16.81
N LEU A 313 9.42 -23.23 -16.75
CA LEU A 313 10.15 -21.99 -16.47
C LEU A 313 9.87 -20.89 -17.51
N LEU A 314 9.80 -21.25 -18.81
CA LEU A 314 9.46 -20.30 -19.86
C LEU A 314 8.03 -19.75 -19.71
N ILE A 315 7.06 -20.62 -19.38
CA ILE A 315 5.68 -20.23 -19.12
C ILE A 315 5.60 -19.27 -17.93
N PHE A 316 6.23 -19.60 -16.80
CA PHE A 316 6.20 -18.75 -15.61
C PHE A 316 6.90 -17.41 -15.83
N ARG A 317 8.03 -17.37 -16.53
CA ARG A 317 8.70 -16.11 -16.89
C ARG A 317 7.85 -15.24 -17.81
N ASP A 318 7.15 -15.85 -18.78
CA ASP A 318 6.21 -15.13 -19.63
C ASP A 318 5.04 -14.55 -18.83
N GLN A 319 4.45 -15.32 -17.92
CA GLN A 319 3.38 -14.84 -17.04
C GLN A 319 3.86 -13.72 -16.12
N LEU A 320 5.04 -13.84 -15.53
CA LEU A 320 5.63 -12.78 -14.70
C LEU A 320 5.80 -11.49 -15.51
N ARG A 321 6.28 -11.57 -16.74
CA ARG A 321 6.37 -10.42 -17.65
C ARG A 321 5.00 -9.82 -17.95
N ARG A 322 3.97 -10.64 -18.18
CA ARG A 322 2.59 -10.17 -18.44
C ARG A 322 2.00 -9.48 -17.21
N LEU A 323 2.21 -10.01 -16.01
CA LEU A 323 1.75 -9.40 -14.75
C LEU A 323 2.41 -8.03 -14.53
N ARG A 324 3.73 -7.93 -14.74
CA ARG A 324 4.45 -6.65 -14.61
C ARG A 324 3.95 -5.58 -15.58
N LYS A 325 3.53 -5.98 -16.79
CA LYS A 325 2.90 -5.05 -17.75
C LYS A 325 1.58 -4.48 -17.23
N ILE A 326 0.83 -5.22 -16.41
CA ILE A 326 -0.40 -4.69 -15.79
C ILE A 326 -0.08 -3.47 -14.93
N SER A 327 0.93 -3.55 -14.05
CA SER A 327 1.33 -2.42 -13.20
C SER A 327 1.71 -1.18 -14.03
N VAL A 328 2.34 -1.37 -15.18
CA VAL A 328 2.66 -0.30 -16.13
C VAL A 328 1.39 0.29 -16.77
N GLU A 329 0.43 -0.54 -17.16
CA GLU A 329 -0.84 -0.07 -17.75
C GLU A 329 -1.67 0.80 -16.79
N PHE A 330 -1.56 0.56 -15.49
CA PHE A 330 -2.21 1.34 -14.45
C PHE A 330 -1.36 2.48 -13.90
N SER A 331 -0.18 2.75 -14.46
CA SER A 331 0.70 3.86 -14.03
C SER A 331 0.22 5.26 -14.45
N ASN A 332 -0.86 5.35 -15.23
CA ASN A 332 -1.42 6.62 -15.70
C ASN A 332 -2.76 6.95 -15.02
N ALA A 333 -2.71 7.75 -13.95
CA ALA A 333 -3.90 8.22 -13.23
C ALA A 333 -4.93 8.94 -14.12
N TYR A 334 -4.51 9.68 -15.15
CA TYR A 334 -5.42 10.36 -16.07
C TYR A 334 -6.27 9.35 -16.84
N GLU A 335 -5.64 8.34 -17.45
CA GLU A 335 -6.34 7.29 -18.19
C GLU A 335 -7.20 6.40 -17.29
N ASN A 336 -6.82 6.24 -16.02
CA ASN A 336 -7.59 5.47 -15.04
C ASN A 336 -8.82 6.25 -14.51
N SER A 337 -8.88 7.56 -14.76
CA SER A 337 -10.03 8.40 -14.42
C SER A 337 -11.18 8.28 -15.43
N ASP A 338 -10.88 7.81 -16.65
CA ASP A 338 -11.86 7.49 -17.67
C ASP A 338 -12.48 6.09 -17.41
N PRO A 339 -13.79 5.99 -17.15
CA PRO A 339 -14.43 4.71 -16.80
C PRO A 339 -14.27 3.62 -17.85
N ASP A 340 -14.34 3.97 -19.14
CA ASP A 340 -14.26 3.01 -20.24
C ASP A 340 -12.84 2.46 -20.40
N SER A 341 -11.84 3.33 -20.37
CA SER A 341 -10.42 2.97 -20.30
C SER A 341 -10.12 2.09 -19.09
N LEU A 342 -10.57 2.49 -17.89
CA LEU A 342 -10.35 1.74 -16.66
C LEU A 342 -10.95 0.33 -16.74
N GLN A 343 -12.19 0.22 -17.23
CA GLN A 343 -12.88 -1.07 -17.37
C GLN A 343 -12.19 -1.97 -18.41
N SER A 344 -11.77 -1.41 -19.54
CA SER A 344 -11.02 -2.16 -20.57
C SER A 344 -9.69 -2.71 -20.05
N LYS A 345 -8.89 -1.87 -19.37
CA LYS A 345 -7.64 -2.29 -18.71
C LYS A 345 -7.89 -3.36 -17.65
N ARG A 346 -8.95 -3.19 -16.86
CA ARG A 346 -9.34 -4.16 -15.82
C ARG A 346 -9.64 -5.53 -16.42
N LEU A 347 -10.46 -5.60 -17.47
CA LEU A 347 -10.81 -6.87 -18.12
C LEU A 347 -9.56 -7.58 -18.66
N LYS A 348 -8.67 -6.82 -19.32
CA LYS A 348 -7.38 -7.35 -19.80
C LYS A 348 -6.52 -7.90 -18.65
N ALA A 349 -6.44 -7.18 -17.55
CA ALA A 349 -5.70 -7.60 -16.36
C ALA A 349 -6.32 -8.86 -15.71
N GLU A 350 -7.65 -8.95 -15.66
CA GLU A 350 -8.38 -10.12 -15.16
C GLU A 350 -8.07 -11.36 -16.02
N THR A 351 -8.08 -11.26 -17.34
CA THR A 351 -7.66 -12.35 -18.25
C THR A 351 -6.23 -12.81 -17.96
N ILE A 352 -5.28 -11.88 -17.78
CA ILE A 352 -3.89 -12.25 -17.47
C ILE A 352 -3.80 -12.95 -16.10
N LEU A 353 -4.48 -12.42 -15.08
CA LEU A 353 -4.53 -13.01 -13.73
C LEU A 353 -5.15 -14.41 -13.74
N ASN A 354 -6.20 -14.61 -14.53
CA ASN A 354 -6.88 -15.89 -14.71
C ASN A 354 -5.93 -16.95 -15.29
N VAL A 355 -5.24 -16.61 -16.37
CA VAL A 355 -4.23 -17.49 -16.99
C VAL A 355 -3.09 -17.79 -16.01
N ALA A 356 -2.55 -16.76 -15.34
CA ALA A 356 -1.47 -16.92 -14.35
C ALA A 356 -1.87 -17.85 -13.20
N SER A 357 -3.10 -17.72 -12.70
CA SER A 357 -3.64 -18.59 -11.64
C SER A 357 -3.73 -20.05 -12.08
N LEU A 358 -4.16 -20.32 -13.31
CA LEU A 358 -4.24 -21.67 -13.84
C LEU A 358 -2.87 -22.25 -14.18
N CYS A 359 -1.89 -21.43 -14.60
CA CYS A 359 -0.50 -21.89 -14.75
C CYS A 359 0.10 -22.37 -13.42
N LEU A 360 -0.27 -21.76 -12.28
CA LEU A 360 0.19 -22.20 -10.95
C LEU A 360 -0.52 -23.48 -10.47
N THR A 361 -1.71 -23.77 -10.99
CA THR A 361 -2.56 -24.90 -10.57
C THR A 361 -3.18 -25.59 -11.80
N PRO A 362 -2.37 -26.16 -12.71
CA PRO A 362 -2.85 -26.65 -14.00
C PRO A 362 -3.87 -27.78 -13.87
N GLU A 363 -3.80 -28.57 -12.79
CA GLU A 363 -4.78 -29.59 -12.46
C GLU A 363 -6.22 -29.05 -12.36
N LYS A 364 -6.39 -27.78 -11.94
CA LYS A 364 -7.73 -27.15 -11.84
C LYS A 364 -8.45 -27.09 -13.18
N VAL A 365 -7.73 -27.00 -14.30
CA VAL A 365 -8.32 -26.99 -15.65
C VAL A 365 -9.12 -28.28 -15.94
N ASN A 366 -8.68 -29.39 -15.35
CA ASN A 366 -9.23 -30.72 -15.53
C ASN A 366 -10.18 -31.14 -14.42
N TYR A 367 -10.44 -30.28 -13.43
CA TYR A 367 -11.42 -30.61 -12.40
C TYR A 367 -12.75 -30.90 -13.06
N SER A 368 -13.39 -32.00 -12.66
CA SER A 368 -14.76 -32.26 -13.06
C SER A 368 -15.66 -31.23 -12.39
N PHE A 369 -16.86 -31.04 -12.94
CA PHE A 369 -17.90 -30.26 -12.28
C PHE A 369 -18.08 -30.72 -10.81
N ALA A 370 -18.14 -32.03 -10.58
CA ALA A 370 -18.27 -32.60 -9.24
C ALA A 370 -17.12 -32.22 -8.29
N PHE A 371 -15.88 -32.18 -8.78
CA PHE A 371 -14.73 -31.82 -7.93
C PHE A 371 -14.73 -30.32 -7.57
N ARG A 372 -15.10 -29.44 -8.51
CA ARG A 372 -15.26 -28.00 -8.24
C ARG A 372 -16.41 -27.70 -7.30
N VAL A 373 -17.52 -28.44 -7.47
CA VAL A 373 -18.66 -28.40 -6.56
C VAL A 373 -18.20 -28.73 -5.13
N ILE A 374 -17.44 -29.82 -4.95
CA ILE A 374 -16.90 -30.24 -3.63
C ILE A 374 -15.92 -29.23 -3.04
N GLU A 375 -15.08 -28.58 -3.86
CA GLU A 375 -14.12 -27.56 -3.38
C GLU A 375 -14.81 -26.24 -2.97
N SER A 376 -16.03 -25.96 -3.43
CA SER A 376 -16.70 -24.70 -3.14
C SER A 376 -17.33 -24.69 -1.74
N ALA A 377 -17.07 -23.63 -0.96
CA ALA A 377 -17.76 -23.38 0.30
C ALA A 377 -19.29 -23.22 0.10
N TYR A 378 -19.70 -22.80 -1.09
CA TYR A 378 -21.11 -22.65 -1.47
C TYR A 378 -21.86 -23.98 -1.53
N LEU A 379 -21.21 -25.11 -1.82
CA LEU A 379 -21.86 -26.43 -1.76
C LEU A 379 -22.23 -26.80 -0.32
N CYS A 380 -21.32 -26.58 0.63
CA CYS A 380 -21.62 -26.84 2.06
C CYS A 380 -22.80 -25.98 2.52
N HIS A 381 -22.85 -24.73 2.10
CA HIS A 381 -23.97 -23.83 2.38
C HIS A 381 -25.26 -24.22 1.63
N MET A 382 -25.16 -24.68 0.38
CA MET A 382 -26.29 -25.22 -0.39
C MET A 382 -26.87 -26.46 0.27
N LEU A 383 -26.03 -27.44 0.63
CA LEU A 383 -26.43 -28.67 1.28
C LEU A 383 -27.07 -28.39 2.63
N LEU A 384 -26.49 -27.48 3.41
CA LEU A 384 -27.09 -26.99 4.65
C LEU A 384 -28.45 -26.31 4.40
N GLY A 385 -28.55 -25.50 3.35
CA GLY A 385 -29.78 -24.84 2.93
C GLY A 385 -30.87 -25.83 2.49
N PHE A 386 -30.51 -26.87 1.74
CA PHE A 386 -31.41 -27.96 1.33
C PHE A 386 -31.83 -28.84 2.52
N LEU A 387 -30.91 -29.13 3.45
CA LEU A 387 -31.23 -29.85 4.68
C LEU A 387 -32.18 -29.04 5.56
N LEU A 388 -31.93 -27.74 5.71
CA LEU A 388 -32.85 -26.83 6.37
C LEU A 388 -34.21 -26.84 5.67
N LEU A 389 -34.26 -26.71 4.35
CA LEU A 389 -35.49 -26.76 3.58
C LEU A 389 -36.27 -28.06 3.82
N ALA A 390 -35.59 -29.21 3.71
CA ALA A 390 -36.19 -30.53 3.90
C ALA A 390 -36.72 -30.72 5.32
N ALA A 391 -35.94 -30.33 6.34
CA ALA A 391 -36.38 -30.36 7.73
C ALA A 391 -37.60 -29.46 7.96
N THR A 392 -37.64 -28.29 7.31
CA THR A 392 -38.74 -27.35 7.46
C THR A 392 -40.02 -27.82 6.76
N LEU A 393 -39.90 -28.43 5.57
CA LEU A 393 -41.01 -29.07 4.87
C LEU A 393 -41.58 -30.25 5.67
N ALA A 394 -40.73 -31.04 6.33
CA ALA A 394 -41.15 -32.13 7.20
C ALA A 394 -41.88 -31.63 8.46
N LEU A 395 -41.53 -30.44 8.97
CA LEU A 395 -42.13 -29.83 10.15
C LEU A 395 -43.38 -28.98 9.86
N LEU A 396 -43.59 -28.60 8.59
CA LEU A 396 -44.71 -27.77 8.13
C LEU A 396 -46.11 -28.25 8.61
N PRO A 397 -46.41 -29.57 8.64
CA PRO A 397 -47.71 -30.08 9.11
C PRO A 397 -47.91 -29.90 10.63
N VAL A 398 -46.82 -29.78 11.39
CA VAL A 398 -46.82 -29.83 12.86
C VAL A 398 -46.57 -28.45 13.47
N ALA A 399 -45.90 -27.56 12.74
CA ALA A 399 -45.53 -26.22 13.18
C ALA A 399 -45.63 -25.23 12.01
N PRO A 400 -46.79 -24.60 11.74
CA PRO A 400 -46.99 -23.69 10.61
C PRO A 400 -46.06 -22.46 10.63
N TRP A 401 -45.61 -22.04 11.82
CA TRP A 401 -44.61 -20.97 11.97
C TRP A 401 -43.23 -21.35 11.38
N ALA A 402 -42.97 -22.64 11.17
CA ALA A 402 -41.80 -23.12 10.43
C ALA A 402 -41.83 -22.66 8.95
N ALA A 403 -42.98 -22.27 8.39
CA ALA A 403 -43.06 -21.70 7.03
C ALA A 403 -42.23 -20.42 6.85
N VAL A 404 -41.96 -19.66 7.92
CA VAL A 404 -41.07 -18.48 7.86
C VAL A 404 -39.61 -18.92 7.81
N ALA A 405 -39.24 -19.98 8.53
CA ALA A 405 -37.90 -20.58 8.47
C ALA A 405 -37.62 -21.19 7.09
N SER A 406 -38.63 -21.76 6.41
CA SER A 406 -38.46 -22.34 5.08
C SER A 406 -38.24 -21.28 4.00
N ALA A 407 -38.89 -20.12 4.12
CA ALA A 407 -38.60 -18.97 3.26
C ALA A 407 -37.15 -18.48 3.42
N GLY A 408 -36.65 -18.40 4.66
CA GLY A 408 -35.25 -18.08 4.95
C GLY A 408 -34.27 -19.10 4.35
N ALA A 409 -34.56 -20.40 4.48
CA ALA A 409 -33.76 -21.48 3.91
C ALA A 409 -33.77 -21.47 2.37
N LEU A 410 -34.91 -21.15 1.73
CA LEU A 410 -35.01 -20.98 0.27
C LEU A 410 -34.16 -19.81 -0.22
N VAL A 411 -34.28 -18.64 0.41
CA VAL A 411 -33.50 -17.45 0.05
C VAL A 411 -32.01 -17.72 0.23
N TYR A 412 -31.62 -18.39 1.32
CA TYR A 412 -30.24 -18.76 1.58
C TYR A 412 -29.70 -19.77 0.55
N SER A 413 -30.46 -20.81 0.23
CA SER A 413 -30.12 -21.80 -0.80
C SER A 413 -29.99 -21.14 -2.17
N ALA A 414 -30.95 -20.30 -2.57
CA ALA A 414 -30.93 -19.57 -3.84
C ALA A 414 -29.72 -18.62 -3.93
N ARG A 415 -29.39 -17.91 -2.84
CA ARG A 415 -28.19 -17.06 -2.78
C ARG A 415 -26.91 -17.90 -2.91
N SER A 416 -26.87 -19.07 -2.30
CA SER A 416 -25.73 -19.99 -2.39
C SER A 416 -25.58 -20.57 -3.80
N MET A 417 -26.68 -20.99 -4.44
CA MET A 417 -26.73 -21.42 -5.84
C MET A 417 -26.26 -20.33 -6.80
N HIS A 418 -26.72 -19.10 -6.60
CA HIS A 418 -26.28 -17.95 -7.40
C HIS A 418 -24.79 -17.66 -7.23
N GLY A 419 -24.28 -17.77 -6.00
CA GLY A 419 -22.84 -17.68 -5.71
C GLY A 419 -22.04 -18.73 -6.49
N PHE A 420 -22.46 -19.99 -6.41
CA PHE A 420 -21.82 -21.09 -7.16
C PHE A 420 -21.91 -20.91 -8.68
N TYR A 421 -23.06 -20.50 -9.22
CA TYR A 421 -23.22 -20.23 -10.65
C TYR A 421 -22.21 -19.17 -11.13
N LYS A 422 -22.02 -18.09 -10.36
CA LYS A 422 -21.00 -17.08 -10.69
C LYS A 422 -19.58 -17.65 -10.69
N GLU A 423 -19.27 -18.58 -9.78
CA GLU A 423 -17.97 -19.25 -9.76
C GLU A 423 -17.77 -20.15 -10.98
N GLU A 424 -18.81 -20.88 -11.42
CA GLU A 424 -18.73 -21.72 -12.63
C GLU A 424 -18.59 -20.90 -13.91
N VAL A 425 -19.31 -19.78 -14.05
CA VAL A 425 -19.13 -18.86 -15.19
C VAL A 425 -17.69 -18.35 -15.21
N LYS A 426 -17.19 -17.88 -14.06
CA LYS A 426 -15.80 -17.42 -13.94
C LYS A 426 -14.79 -18.52 -14.26
N PHE A 427 -15.03 -19.76 -13.81
CA PHE A 427 -14.16 -20.88 -14.12
C PHE A 427 -14.15 -21.21 -15.62
N ALA A 428 -15.31 -21.18 -16.29
CA ALA A 428 -15.40 -21.40 -17.73
C ALA A 428 -14.63 -20.33 -18.51
N GLU A 429 -14.75 -19.05 -18.12
CA GLU A 429 -13.96 -17.94 -18.67
C GLU A 429 -12.46 -18.16 -18.45
N MET A 430 -12.05 -18.44 -17.20
CA MET A 430 -10.65 -18.74 -16.87
C MET A 430 -10.07 -19.87 -17.74
N LYS A 431 -10.83 -20.96 -17.91
CA LYS A 431 -10.43 -22.11 -18.73
C LYS A 431 -10.31 -21.74 -20.21
N SER A 432 -11.24 -20.95 -20.72
CA SER A 432 -11.20 -20.44 -22.10
C SER A 432 -9.95 -19.59 -22.32
N ASP A 433 -9.69 -18.61 -21.46
CA ASP A 433 -8.52 -17.74 -21.51
C ASP A 433 -7.21 -18.54 -21.49
N TYR A 434 -7.13 -19.55 -20.61
CA TYR A 434 -5.97 -20.42 -20.49
C TYR A 434 -5.75 -21.26 -21.75
N ASN A 435 -6.80 -21.89 -22.30
CA ASN A 435 -6.70 -22.70 -23.51
C ASN A 435 -6.25 -21.85 -24.71
N GLN A 436 -6.80 -20.64 -24.87
CA GLN A 436 -6.40 -19.71 -25.91
C GLN A 436 -4.92 -19.31 -25.77
N TYR A 437 -4.49 -19.01 -24.54
CA TYR A 437 -3.09 -18.72 -24.26
C TYR A 437 -2.17 -19.91 -24.61
N MET A 438 -2.50 -21.12 -24.16
CA MET A 438 -1.68 -22.31 -24.42
C MET A 438 -1.59 -22.65 -25.92
N GLN A 439 -2.69 -22.49 -26.67
CA GLN A 439 -2.68 -22.64 -28.13
C GLN A 439 -1.74 -21.64 -28.80
N SER A 440 -1.79 -20.36 -28.39
CA SER A 440 -0.89 -19.32 -28.93
C SER A 440 0.58 -19.55 -28.57
N LYS A 441 0.87 -20.21 -27.44
CA LYS A 441 2.25 -20.52 -27.04
C LYS A 441 2.79 -21.77 -27.71
N ALA A 442 1.97 -22.78 -27.92
CA ALA A 442 2.36 -23.99 -28.63
C ALA A 442 2.85 -23.67 -30.05
N SER A 443 2.20 -22.74 -30.76
CA SER A 443 2.61 -22.30 -32.09
C SER A 443 3.92 -21.49 -32.10
N HIS A 444 4.24 -20.79 -31.02
CA HIS A 444 5.50 -20.04 -30.90
C HIS A 444 6.67 -20.94 -30.48
N LEU A 445 6.47 -21.87 -29.56
CA LEU A 445 7.51 -22.78 -29.08
C LEU A 445 7.93 -23.77 -30.17
N SER A 446 7.00 -24.23 -31.02
CA SER A 446 7.33 -25.09 -32.16
C SER A 446 8.22 -24.38 -33.20
N HIS A 447 8.14 -23.06 -33.31
CA HIS A 447 9.00 -22.26 -34.17
C HIS A 447 10.41 -22.06 -33.60
N GLU A 448 10.54 -21.74 -32.30
CA GLU A 448 11.86 -21.60 -31.65
C GLU A 448 12.64 -22.93 -31.59
N GLU A 449 11.95 -24.05 -31.36
CA GLU A 449 12.59 -25.38 -31.42
C GLU A 449 13.03 -25.75 -32.85
N HIS A 450 12.28 -25.34 -33.88
CA HIS A 450 12.67 -25.56 -35.28
C HIS A 450 13.87 -24.72 -35.71
N GLU A 451 14.01 -23.48 -35.24
CA GLU A 451 15.18 -22.64 -35.52
C GLU A 451 16.44 -23.14 -34.81
N LEU A 452 16.32 -23.72 -33.61
CA LEU A 452 17.45 -24.28 -32.87
C LEU A 452 17.88 -25.68 -33.35
N LEU A 453 16.98 -26.43 -34.01
CA LEU A 453 17.25 -27.75 -34.60
C LEU A 453 17.55 -27.69 -36.10
N SER A 454 17.36 -26.55 -36.76
CA SER A 454 17.83 -26.33 -38.11
C SER A 454 19.34 -26.15 -38.08
N PRO A 455 20.14 -27.04 -38.70
CA PRO A 455 21.58 -26.81 -38.79
C PRO A 455 21.80 -25.48 -39.49
N ALA A 456 22.57 -24.60 -38.87
CA ALA A 456 23.04 -23.37 -39.50
C ALA A 456 23.63 -23.75 -40.86
N ARG A 457 22.98 -23.29 -41.93
CA ARG A 457 23.47 -23.43 -43.29
C ARG A 457 24.50 -22.37 -43.59
#